data_AF-U5ELT9-F1
#
_entry.id   AF-U5ELT9-F1
#
_cell.length_a   1.000
_cell.length_b   1.000
_cell.length_c   1.000
_cell.angle_alpha   90.00
_cell.angle_beta   90.00
_cell.angle_gamma   90.00
#
_symmetry.space_group_name_H-M   'P 1'
#
loop_
_entity.id
_entity.type
_entity.pdbx_description
1 polymer ?
#
loop_
_entity_poly.entity_id
_entity_poly.type
_entity_poly.pdbx_seq_one_letter_code
_entity_poly.pdbx_strand_id
1 'polypeptide(L)'
;MSTLGVEPDQLKTLATTWRQEADGVGTLPWTAMSEATGEGSEVLAVARALADPAQQAMSSITTRLTTLADLVDKFSADIQAKDGEIAGEIGKLQAR
;
A
#
# COMPACT_ATOMS: atom_id res chain seq x y z
N MET A 1 -10.37 -15.73 -21.41
CA MET A 1 -9.89 -16.74 -20.43
C MET A 1 -10.40 -16.24 -19.08
N SER A 2 -11.30 -16.98 -18.44
CA SER A 2 -11.97 -16.52 -17.21
C SER A 2 -11.12 -16.95 -16.02
N THR A 3 -10.47 -16.01 -15.34
CA THR A 3 -9.74 -16.30 -14.10
C THR A 3 -10.74 -16.60 -12.98
N LEU A 4 -10.56 -17.74 -12.31
CA LEU A 4 -11.29 -18.08 -11.09
C LEU A 4 -10.71 -17.24 -9.93
N GLY A 5 -11.37 -16.14 -9.56
CA GLY A 5 -11.16 -15.51 -8.25
C GLY A 5 -11.14 -13.98 -8.24
N VAL A 6 -10.23 -13.34 -8.98
CA VAL A 6 -10.09 -11.88 -9.10
C VAL A 6 -9.42 -11.55 -10.43
N GLU A 7 -9.84 -10.49 -11.12
CA GLU A 7 -9.18 -10.07 -12.37
C GLU A 7 -7.81 -9.44 -12.07
N PRO A 8 -6.74 -9.77 -12.82
CA PRO A 8 -5.41 -9.18 -12.61
C PRO A 8 -5.41 -7.64 -12.64
N ASP A 9 -6.26 -7.04 -13.47
CA ASP A 9 -6.41 -5.60 -13.58
C ASP A 9 -7.02 -4.97 -12.32
N GLN A 10 -7.91 -5.68 -11.63
CA GLN A 10 -8.45 -5.24 -10.34
C GLN A 10 -7.36 -5.24 -9.25
N LEU A 11 -6.53 -6.28 -9.22
CA LEU A 11 -5.39 -6.36 -8.29
C LEU A 11 -4.37 -5.25 -8.55
N LYS A 12 -4.05 -5.00 -9.82
CA LYS A 12 -3.15 -3.92 -10.23
C LYS A 12 -3.69 -2.55 -9.87
N THR A 13 -4.98 -2.32 -10.06
CA THR A 13 -5.65 -1.08 -9.68
C THR A 13 -5.55 -0.87 -8.17
N LEU A 14 -5.84 -1.90 -7.38
CA LEU A 14 -5.74 -1.86 -5.92
C LEU A 14 -4.33 -1.52 -5.44
N ALA A 15 -3.30 -2.19 -5.97
CA ALA A 15 -1.91 -1.92 -5.63
C ALA A 15 -1.49 -0.49 -6.01
N THR A 16 -1.96 0.01 -7.15
CA THR A 16 -1.72 1.39 -7.59
C THR A 16 -2.35 2.40 -6.63
N THR A 17 -3.61 2.20 -6.26
CA THR A 17 -4.31 3.07 -5.30
C THR A 17 -3.59 3.11 -3.96
N TRP A 18 -3.19 1.97 -3.41
CA TRP A 18 -2.47 1.96 -2.12
C TRP A 18 -1.11 2.66 -2.18
N ARG A 19 -0.39 2.60 -3.30
CA ARG A 19 0.84 3.39 -3.47
C ARG A 19 0.56 4.88 -3.55
N GLN A 20 -0.50 5.29 -4.26
CA GLN A 20 -0.91 6.69 -4.32
C GLN A 20 -1.30 7.23 -2.93
N GLU A 21 -2.04 6.44 -2.14
CA GLU A 21 -2.38 6.80 -0.76
C GLU A 21 -1.14 6.84 0.15
N ALA A 22 -0.18 5.92 -0.04
CA ALA A 22 1.09 5.93 0.69
C ALA A 22 1.89 7.21 0.40
N ASP A 23 2.00 7.60 -0.87
CA ASP A 23 2.66 8.84 -1.29
C ASP A 23 1.91 10.08 -0.75
N GLY A 24 0.58 10.06 -0.81
CA GLY A 24 -0.26 11.12 -0.25
C GLY A 24 -0.03 11.33 1.25
N VAL A 25 0.00 10.25 2.03
CA VAL A 25 0.27 10.30 3.48
C VAL A 25 1.73 10.68 3.76
N GLY A 26 2.67 10.14 3.01
CA GLY A 26 4.11 10.35 3.20
C GLY A 26 4.58 11.78 2.89
N THR A 27 3.86 12.50 2.03
CA THR A 27 4.20 13.88 1.63
C THR A 27 3.58 14.96 2.51
N LEU A 28 2.68 14.60 3.44
CA LEU A 28 2.07 15.56 4.35
C LEU A 28 3.11 16.13 5.35
N PRO A 29 3.09 17.45 5.62
CA PRO A 29 4.10 18.11 6.45
C PRO A 29 3.82 17.93 7.95
N TRP A 30 3.96 16.70 8.45
CA TRP A 30 3.68 16.34 9.85
C TRP A 30 4.55 17.08 10.88
N THR A 31 5.68 17.62 10.45
CA THR A 31 6.59 18.43 11.29
C THR A 31 6.09 19.84 11.53
N ALA A 32 5.06 20.33 10.82
CA ALA A 32 4.54 21.68 10.97
C ALA A 32 4.04 21.97 12.42
N MET A 33 3.63 20.94 13.16
CA MET A 33 3.22 21.11 14.56
C MET A 33 4.41 21.48 15.48
N SER A 34 5.64 21.12 15.12
CA SER A 34 6.85 21.49 15.86
C SER A 34 7.16 23.00 15.77
N GLU A 35 6.63 23.67 14.75
CA GLU A 35 6.83 25.10 14.48
C GLU A 35 5.85 26.00 15.26
N ALA A 36 4.94 25.42 16.04
CA ALA A 36 3.94 26.18 16.79
C ALA A 36 4.60 27.04 17.89
N THR A 37 4.52 28.38 17.74
CA THR A 37 5.14 29.36 18.65
C THR A 37 4.13 30.04 19.57
N GLY A 38 4.51 30.27 20.83
CA GLY A 38 3.77 31.10 21.78
C GLY A 38 4.20 30.79 23.22
N GLU A 39 4.82 31.78 23.86
CA GLU A 39 5.40 31.63 25.20
C GLU A 39 4.30 31.44 26.27
N GLY A 40 4.52 30.51 27.20
CA GLY A 40 3.59 30.22 28.30
C GLY A 40 2.32 29.45 27.93
N SER A 41 2.12 29.06 26.66
CA SER A 41 0.95 28.29 26.25
C SER A 41 1.18 26.78 26.35
N GLU A 42 0.48 26.13 27.28
CA GLU A 42 0.46 24.67 27.41
C GLU A 42 -0.11 24.00 26.14
N VAL A 43 -1.12 24.59 25.50
CA VAL A 43 -1.72 24.06 24.27
C VAL A 43 -0.68 23.99 23.14
N LEU A 44 0.15 25.02 22.99
CA LEU A 44 1.20 25.03 21.97
C LEU A 44 2.37 24.12 22.32
N ALA A 45 2.63 23.88 23.61
CA ALA A 45 3.60 22.86 24.05
C ALA A 45 3.11 21.45 23.70
N VAL A 46 1.82 21.16 23.94
CA VAL A 46 1.18 19.89 23.56
C VAL A 46 1.19 19.71 22.04
N ALA A 47 0.85 20.74 21.27
CA ALA A 47 0.89 20.68 19.81
C ALA A 47 2.27 20.26 19.29
N ARG A 48 3.35 20.88 19.80
CA ARG A 48 4.73 20.49 19.44
C ARG A 48 5.05 19.05 19.80
N ALA A 49 4.58 18.57 20.94
CA ALA A 49 4.80 17.18 21.37
C ALA A 49 4.09 16.13 20.49
N LEU A 50 3.13 16.53 19.65
CA LEU A 50 2.45 15.64 18.72
C LEU A 50 3.23 15.40 17.42
N ALA A 51 4.24 16.21 17.10
CA ALA A 51 4.97 16.11 15.85
C ALA A 51 5.63 14.73 15.65
N ASP A 52 6.40 14.25 16.64
CA ASP A 52 7.11 12.97 16.52
C ASP A 52 6.14 11.76 16.48
N PRO A 53 5.13 11.64 17.38
CA PRO A 53 4.16 10.57 17.29
C PRO A 53 3.36 10.57 15.97
N ALA A 54 3.00 11.76 15.47
CA ALA A 54 2.32 11.88 14.18
C ALA A 54 3.22 11.38 13.04
N GLN A 55 4.48 11.82 13.00
CA GLN A 55 5.44 11.36 11.99
C GLN A 55 5.65 9.85 12.04
N GLN A 56 5.79 9.27 13.23
CA GLN A 56 5.94 7.81 13.41
C GLN A 56 4.71 7.05 12.91
N ALA A 57 3.51 7.51 13.28
CA ALA A 57 2.27 6.88 12.84
C ALA A 57 2.13 6.91 11.31
N MET A 58 2.47 8.04 10.68
CA MET A 58 2.30 8.24 9.24
C MET A 58 3.36 7.49 8.43
N SER A 59 4.59 7.42 8.92
CA SER A 59 5.62 6.52 8.37
C SER A 59 5.19 5.05 8.45
N SER A 60 4.58 4.65 9.56
CA SER A 60 4.03 3.30 9.73
C SER A 60 2.89 3.00 8.75
N ILE A 61 1.97 3.94 8.52
CA ILE A 61 0.88 3.81 7.54
C ILE A 61 1.45 3.69 6.12
N THR A 62 2.37 4.57 5.74
CA THR A 62 3.05 4.58 4.43
C THR A 62 3.72 3.23 4.16
N THR A 63 4.43 2.70 5.15
CA THR A 63 5.10 1.39 5.08
C THR A 63 4.09 0.26 4.86
N ARG A 64 2.99 0.25 5.61
CA ARG A 64 1.96 -0.79 5.50
C ARG A 64 1.26 -0.77 4.15
N LEU A 65 0.87 0.41 3.65
CA LEU A 65 0.22 0.55 2.35
C LEU A 65 1.14 0.08 1.21
N THR A 66 2.41 0.46 1.26
CA THR A 66 3.42 0.00 0.28
C THR A 66 3.59 -1.52 0.34
N THR A 67 3.75 -2.07 1.55
CA THR A 67 3.89 -3.52 1.76
C THR A 67 2.68 -4.29 1.23
N LEU A 68 1.47 -3.79 1.48
CA LEU A 68 0.24 -4.40 0.98
C LEU A 68 0.18 -4.36 -0.55
N ALA A 69 0.58 -3.26 -1.18
CA ALA A 69 0.64 -3.15 -2.64
C ALA A 69 1.62 -4.18 -3.23
N ASP A 70 2.81 -4.33 -2.64
CA ASP A 70 3.81 -5.29 -3.09
C ASP A 70 3.35 -6.74 -2.94
N LEU A 71 2.66 -7.06 -1.84
CA LEU A 71 2.08 -8.40 -1.62
C LEU A 71 0.98 -8.72 -2.63
N VAL A 72 0.14 -7.75 -2.99
CA VAL A 72 -0.92 -7.92 -4.00
C VAL A 72 -0.33 -8.10 -5.40
N ASP A 73 0.71 -7.34 -5.77
CA ASP A 73 1.40 -7.52 -7.04
C ASP A 73 2.03 -8.92 -7.13
N LYS A 74 2.69 -9.36 -6.06
CA LYS A 74 3.25 -10.71 -5.97
C LYS A 74 2.16 -11.78 -6.13
N PHE A 75 1.06 -11.66 -5.39
CA PHE A 75 -0.06 -12.58 -5.48
C PHE A 75 -0.65 -12.66 -6.89
N SER A 76 -0.79 -11.51 -7.57
CA SER A 76 -1.28 -11.46 -8.95
C SER A 76 -0.33 -12.18 -9.92
N ALA A 77 0.98 -12.01 -9.76
CA ALA A 77 1.98 -12.70 -10.58
C ALA A 77 1.97 -14.22 -10.33
N ASP A 78 1.90 -14.64 -9.06
CA ASP A 78 1.90 -16.05 -8.67
C ASP A 78 0.67 -16.79 -9.24
N ILE A 79 -0.51 -16.16 -9.20
CA ILE A 79 -1.74 -16.75 -9.78
C ILE A 79 -1.62 -16.89 -11.29
N GLN A 80 -1.19 -15.85 -12.00
CA GLN A 80 -1.07 -15.90 -13.46
C GLN A 80 -0.08 -16.97 -13.91
N ALA A 81 1.04 -17.11 -13.20
CA ALA A 81 2.02 -18.18 -13.46
C ALA A 81 1.40 -19.57 -13.25
N LYS A 82 0.66 -19.77 -12.16
CA LYS A 82 -0.01 -21.05 -11.87
C LYS A 82 -1.14 -21.37 -12.84
N ASP A 83 -1.92 -20.39 -13.27
CA ASP A 83 -2.96 -20.56 -14.27
C ASP A 83 -2.37 -21.01 -15.62
N GLY A 84 -1.28 -20.37 -16.05
CA GLY A 84 -0.54 -20.76 -17.26
C GLY A 84 0.03 -22.18 -17.19
N GLU A 85 0.60 -22.56 -16.04
CA GLU A 85 1.11 -23.92 -15.79
C GLU A 85 0.00 -24.97 -15.94
N ILE A 86 -1.14 -24.77 -15.26
CA ILE A 86 -2.27 -25.69 -15.28
C ILE A 86 -2.89 -25.78 -16.68
N ALA A 87 -3.08 -24.64 -17.36
CA ALA A 87 -3.59 -24.60 -18.73
C ALA A 87 -2.68 -25.37 -19.70
N GLY A 88 -1.36 -25.26 -19.53
CA GLY A 88 -0.36 -26.02 -20.28
C GLY A 88 -0.52 -27.54 -20.08
N GLU A 89 -0.71 -28.00 -18.84
CA GLU A 89 -0.94 -29.42 -18.55
C GLU A 89 -2.27 -29.93 -19.13
N ILE A 90 -3.35 -29.14 -19.05
CA ILE A 90 -4.65 -29.49 -19.66
C ILE A 90 -4.52 -29.60 -21.19
N GLY A 91 -3.81 -28.67 -21.83
CA GLY A 91 -3.60 -28.68 -23.28
C GLY A 91 -2.91 -29.96 -23.78
N LYS A 92 -2.01 -30.55 -22.98
CA LYS A 92 -1.38 -31.84 -23.30
C LYS A 92 -2.38 -33.00 -23.33
N LEU A 93 -3.48 -32.93 -22.58
CA LEU A 93 -4.53 -33.95 -22.58
C LEU A 93 -5.42 -33.89 -23.82
N GLN A 94 -5.60 -32.71 -24.41
CA GLN A 94 -6.42 -32.52 -25.61
C GLN A 94 -5.75 -32.99 -26.90
N ALA A 95 -4.42 -33.16 -26.92
CA ALA A 95 -3.66 -33.58 -28.10
C ALA A 95 -3.73 -35.10 -28.39
N ARG A 96 -4.87 -35.76 -28.13
CA ARG A 96 -5.12 -37.17 -28.46
C ARG A 96 -6.29 -37.34 -29.42
#